data_AF-A0AAW4KVL2-F1
#
_entry.id   AF-A0AAW4KVL2-F1
#
_cell.length_a   1.000
_cell.length_b   1.000
_cell.length_c   1.000
_cell.angle_alpha   90.00
_cell.angle_beta   90.00
_cell.angle_gamma   90.00
#
_symmetry.space_group_name_H-M   'P 1'
#
loop_
_entity.id
_entity.type
_entity.pdbx_description
1 polymer ?
#
loop_
_entity_poly.entity_id
_entity_poly.type
_entity_poly.pdbx_seq_one_letter_code
_entity_poly.pdbx_strand_id
1 'polypeptide(L)'
;ASMTDEVGNLVLGNNYKQTQALSLAARKAYERAAEYKRLMSDLEGRGKLDRAIEYLPTEEQLTERASSGKGLTRPELSVLISYSKIDLKEALL
;
A
#
# COMPACT_ATOMS: atom_id res chain seq x y z
N ALA A 1 15.05 32.35 -1.72
CA ALA A 1 14.43 31.59 -2.83
C ALA A 1 15.05 30.19 -2.99
N SER A 2 16.37 30.01 -2.85
CA SER A 2 17.06 28.72 -3.09
C SER A 2 16.46 27.48 -2.42
N MET A 3 16.05 27.55 -1.15
CA MET A 3 15.46 26.39 -0.44
C MET A 3 14.08 26.00 -0.98
N THR A 4 13.34 26.94 -1.57
CA THR A 4 11.99 26.68 -2.11
C THR A 4 12.07 25.82 -3.37
N ASP A 5 13.03 26.12 -4.25
CA ASP A 5 13.23 25.34 -5.49
C ASP A 5 13.77 23.93 -5.20
N GLU A 6 14.67 23.82 -4.22
CA GLU A 6 15.20 22.52 -3.77
C GLU A 6 14.12 21.63 -3.16
N VAL A 7 13.33 22.16 -2.22
CA VAL A 7 12.20 21.43 -1.62
C VAL A 7 11.16 21.08 -2.69
N GLY A 8 10.88 21.98 -3.64
CA GLY A 8 9.99 21.72 -4.76
C GLY A 8 10.42 20.51 -5.59
N ASN A 9 11.70 20.45 -5.97
CA ASN A 9 12.26 19.32 -6.71
C ASN A 9 12.19 17.99 -5.94
N LEU A 10 12.45 18.01 -4.63
CA LEU A 10 12.35 16.83 -3.77
C LEU A 10 10.91 16.31 -3.67
N VAL A 11 9.93 17.21 -3.50
CA VAL A 11 8.51 16.85 -3.45
C VAL A 11 8.04 16.23 -4.76
N LEU A 12 8.39 16.84 -5.90
CA LEU A 12 8.04 16.31 -7.22
C LEU A 12 8.67 14.94 -7.47
N GLY A 13 9.96 14.78 -7.16
CA GLY A 13 10.67 13.51 -7.26
C GLY A 13 10.05 12.42 -6.39
N ASN A 14 9.63 12.77 -5.17
CA ASN A 14 8.92 11.86 -4.28
C ASN A 14 7.56 11.44 -4.86
N ASN A 15 6.75 12.39 -5.35
CA ASN A 15 5.44 12.11 -5.93
C ASN A 15 5.52 11.17 -7.14
N TYR A 16 6.53 11.36 -7.99
CA TYR A 16 6.77 10.50 -9.14
C TYR A 16 7.08 9.06 -8.69
N LYS A 17 8.01 8.89 -7.75
CA LYS A 17 8.39 7.58 -7.21
C LYS A 17 7.22 6.86 -6.53
N GLN A 18 6.40 7.57 -5.76
CA GLN A 18 5.21 6.98 -5.11
C GLN A 18 4.20 6.48 -6.15
N THR A 19 3.94 7.27 -7.19
CA THR A 19 3.03 6.88 -8.29
C THR A 19 3.58 5.69 -9.08
N GLN A 20 4.89 5.66 -9.31
CA GLN A 20 5.57 4.55 -9.97
C GLN A 20 5.47 3.27 -9.13
N ALA A 21 5.76 3.34 -7.82
CA ALA A 21 5.66 2.22 -6.90
C ALA A 21 4.25 1.63 -6.88
N LEU A 22 3.22 2.49 -6.79
CA LEU A 22 1.82 2.05 -6.85
C LEU A 22 1.48 1.38 -8.19
N SER A 23 2.03 1.88 -9.30
CA SER A 23 1.76 1.31 -10.62
C SER A 23 2.43 -0.05 -10.81
N LEU A 24 3.64 -0.24 -10.25
CA LEU A 24 4.31 -1.54 -10.22
C LEU A 24 3.55 -2.54 -9.34
N ALA A 25 3.10 -2.10 -8.15
CA ALA A 25 2.30 -2.92 -7.25
C ALA A 25 0.98 -3.37 -7.91
N ALA A 26 0.29 -2.44 -8.58
CA ALA A 26 -0.96 -2.71 -9.29
C ALA A 26 -0.78 -3.71 -10.44
N ARG A 27 0.33 -3.62 -11.19
CA ARG A 27 0.62 -4.56 -12.28
C ARG A 27 0.80 -6.00 -11.78
N LYS A 28 1.28 -6.18 -10.55
CA LYS A 28 1.51 -7.49 -9.91
C LYS A 28 0.46 -7.81 -8.83
N ALA A 29 -0.65 -7.10 -8.80
CA ALA A 29 -1.61 -7.14 -7.69
C ALA A 29 -2.19 -8.54 -7.46
N TYR A 30 -2.51 -9.23 -8.56
CA TYR A 30 -3.05 -10.60 -8.52
C TYR A 30 -1.96 -11.62 -8.15
N GLU A 31 -0.81 -11.59 -8.82
CA GLU A 31 0.32 -12.49 -8.55
C GLU A 31 0.79 -12.43 -7.09
N ARG A 32 0.73 -11.24 -6.48
CA ARG A 32 1.16 -10.99 -5.10
C ARG A 32 0.00 -10.92 -4.10
N ALA A 33 -1.22 -11.33 -4.47
CA ALA A 33 -2.39 -11.23 -3.60
C ALA A 33 -2.17 -11.91 -2.24
N ALA A 34 -1.49 -13.06 -2.22
CA ALA A 34 -1.14 -13.76 -0.97
C ALA A 34 -0.16 -12.97 -0.09
N GLU A 35 0.76 -12.20 -0.67
CA GLU A 35 1.68 -11.34 0.07
C GLU A 35 0.92 -10.19 0.74
N TYR A 36 0.03 -9.52 -0.01
CA TYR A 36 -0.77 -8.42 0.53
C TYR A 36 -1.74 -8.89 1.62
N LYS A 37 -2.33 -10.09 1.46
CA LYS A 37 -3.16 -10.71 2.49
C LYS A 37 -2.37 -10.92 3.79
N ARG A 38 -1.18 -11.51 3.71
CA ARG A 38 -0.30 -11.70 4.88
C ARG A 38 0.08 -10.37 5.53
N LEU A 39 0.40 -9.35 4.74
CA LEU A 39 0.71 -8.02 5.26
C LEU A 39 -0.48 -7.41 6.01
N MET A 40 -1.70 -7.52 5.47
CA MET A 40 -2.90 -7.05 6.17
C MET A 40 -3.09 -7.77 7.50
N SER A 41 -3.02 -9.11 7.51
CA SER A 41 -3.17 -9.89 8.73
C SER A 41 -2.10 -9.59 9.78
N ASP A 42 -0.85 -9.35 9.35
CA ASP A 42 0.24 -8.97 10.25
C ASP A 42 0.02 -7.58 10.87
N LEU A 43 -0.36 -6.58 10.06
CA LEU A 43 -0.64 -5.24 10.56
C LEU A 43 -1.86 -5.20 11.49
N GLU A 44 -2.92 -5.95 11.19
CA GLU A 44 -4.07 -6.11 12.09
C GLU A 44 -3.69 -6.81 13.39
N GLY A 45 -2.91 -7.90 13.31
CA GLY A 45 -2.44 -8.64 14.48
C GLY A 45 -1.55 -7.79 15.41
N ARG A 46 -0.85 -6.80 14.85
CA ARG A 46 -0.07 -5.81 15.61
C ARG A 46 -0.89 -4.59 16.05
N GLY A 47 -2.20 -4.56 15.77
CA GLY A 47 -3.10 -3.45 16.10
C GLY A 47 -2.82 -2.16 15.31
N LYS A 48 -2.08 -2.25 14.19
CA LYS A 48 -1.72 -1.10 13.35
C LYS A 48 -2.72 -0.82 12.24
N LEU A 49 -3.53 -1.82 11.86
CA LEU A 49 -4.50 -1.70 10.77
C LEU A 49 -5.88 -2.12 11.26
N ASP A 50 -6.90 -1.37 10.84
CA ASP A 50 -8.30 -1.78 10.87
C ASP A 50 -8.82 -1.76 9.42
N ARG A 51 -9.05 -2.95 8.85
CA ARG A 51 -9.51 -3.07 7.45
C ARG A 51 -10.86 -2.43 7.20
N ALA A 52 -11.76 -2.43 8.19
CA ALA A 52 -13.11 -1.89 8.03
C ALA A 52 -13.07 -0.37 7.93
N ILE A 53 -12.24 0.29 8.77
CA ILE A 53 -12.03 1.74 8.72
C ILE A 53 -11.38 2.16 7.40
N GLU A 54 -10.43 1.38 6.92
CA GLU A 54 -9.69 1.68 5.68
C GLU A 54 -10.40 1.22 4.40
N TYR A 55 -11.61 0.66 4.51
CA TYR A 55 -12.37 0.10 3.38
C TYR A 55 -11.57 -0.96 2.58
N LEU A 56 -10.72 -1.73 3.26
CA LEU A 56 -9.99 -2.85 2.68
C LEU A 56 -10.86 -4.11 2.63
N PRO A 57 -10.61 -5.00 1.65
CA PRO A 57 -11.44 -6.18 1.47
C PRO A 57 -11.26 -7.19 2.60
N THR A 58 -12.38 -7.86 2.92
CA THR A 58 -12.45 -9.01 3.82
C THR A 58 -11.76 -10.24 3.23
N GLU A 59 -11.54 -11.26 4.07
CA GLU A 59 -10.99 -12.54 3.65
C GLU A 59 -11.83 -13.23 2.56
N GLU A 60 -13.15 -13.18 2.70
CA GLU A 60 -14.12 -13.73 1.77
C GLU A 60 -14.02 -13.03 0.41
N GLN A 61 -13.99 -11.69 0.41
CA GLN A 61 -13.85 -10.88 -0.81
C GLN A 61 -12.50 -11.10 -1.50
N LEU A 62 -11.42 -11.25 -0.74
CA LEU A 62 -10.10 -11.57 -1.30
C LEU A 62 -10.09 -12.94 -1.98
N THR A 63 -10.74 -13.92 -1.36
CA THR A 63 -10.86 -15.28 -1.90
C THR A 63 -11.69 -15.30 -3.18
N GLU A 64 -12.84 -14.61 -3.18
CA GLU A 64 -13.68 -14.44 -4.36
C GLU A 64 -12.92 -13.76 -5.51
N ARG A 65 -12.21 -12.66 -5.24
CA ARG A 65 -11.41 -11.97 -6.25
C ARG A 65 -10.31 -12.86 -6.81
N ALA A 66 -9.61 -13.61 -5.95
CA ALA A 66 -8.56 -14.53 -6.38
C ALA A 66 -9.13 -15.62 -7.32
N SER A 67 -10.31 -16.16 -7.03
CA SER A 67 -10.98 -17.13 -7.91
C SER A 67 -11.33 -16.56 -9.29
N SER A 68 -11.51 -15.24 -9.36
CA SER A 68 -11.78 -14.49 -10.59
C SER A 68 -10.53 -13.94 -11.28
N GLY A 69 -9.32 -14.33 -10.85
CA GLY A 69 -8.07 -13.82 -11.43
C GLY A 69 -7.76 -12.35 -11.07
N LYS A 70 -8.36 -11.82 -10.00
CA LYS A 70 -8.24 -10.41 -9.59
C LYS A 70 -7.49 -10.29 -8.27
N GLY A 71 -6.69 -9.22 -8.14
CA GLY A 71 -6.00 -8.85 -6.90
C GLY A 71 -6.60 -7.60 -6.25
N LEU A 72 -5.79 -6.96 -5.40
CA LEU A 72 -6.12 -5.64 -4.86
C LEU A 72 -6.16 -4.56 -5.94
N THR A 73 -7.01 -3.58 -5.72
CA THR A 73 -7.16 -2.38 -6.54
C THR A 73 -6.11 -1.33 -6.19
N ARG A 74 -5.96 -0.30 -7.04
CA ARG A 74 -5.01 0.80 -6.78
C ARG A 74 -5.29 1.54 -5.46
N PRO A 75 -6.54 1.88 -5.10
CA PRO A 75 -6.82 2.50 -3.79
C PRO A 75 -6.39 1.61 -2.62
N GLU A 76 -6.75 0.32 -2.65
CA GLU A 76 -6.40 -0.64 -1.58
C GLU A 76 -4.87 -0.81 -1.46
N LEU A 77 -4.16 -0.89 -2.58
CA LEU A 77 -2.68 -0.94 -2.59
C LEU A 77 -2.05 0.35 -2.06
N SER A 78 -2.66 1.51 -2.34
CA SER A 78 -2.17 2.80 -1.82
C SER A 78 -2.23 2.85 -0.30
N VAL A 79 -3.32 2.34 0.29
CA VAL A 79 -3.48 2.22 1.74
C VAL A 79 -2.37 1.33 2.32
N LEU A 80 -2.17 0.12 1.77
CA LEU A 80 -1.13 -0.79 2.27
C LEU A 80 0.29 -0.21 2.15
N ILE A 81 0.59 0.51 1.06
CA ILE A 81 1.87 1.20 0.90
C ILE A 81 2.03 2.29 1.98
N SER A 82 0.97 3.02 2.32
CA SER A 82 1.00 4.03 3.38
C SER A 82 1.31 3.41 4.74
N TYR A 83 0.57 2.36 5.12
CA TYR A 83 0.81 1.65 6.38
C TYR A 83 2.20 1.03 6.45
N SER A 84 2.69 0.45 5.34
CA SER A 84 4.06 -0.09 5.28
C SER A 84 5.13 0.99 5.51
N LYS A 85 4.91 2.21 5.00
CA LYS A 85 5.83 3.34 5.23
C LYS A 85 5.81 3.81 6.67
N ILE A 86 4.62 3.92 7.27
CA ILE A 86 4.46 4.32 8.67
C ILE A 86 5.13 3.28 9.57
N ASP A 87 4.83 2.00 9.36
CA ASP A 87 5.39 0.89 10.11
C ASP A 87 6.93 0.83 10.02
N LEU A 88 7.47 0.98 8.81
CA LEU A 88 8.92 1.03 8.61
C LEU A 88 9.56 2.26 9.27
N LYS A 89 8.89 3.42 9.22
CA LYS A 89 9.37 4.63 9.87
C LYS A 89 9.44 4.44 11.38
N GLU A 90 8.42 3.85 11.99
CA GLU A 90 8.39 3.55 13.43
C GLU A 90 9.46 2.54 13.82
N ALA A 91 9.74 1.54 13.00
CA ALA A 91 10.77 0.53 13.27
C ALA A 91 12.22 1.08 13.18
N LEU A 92 12.42 2.23 12.53
CA LEU A 92 13.72 2.87 12.35
C LEU A 92 13.97 4.02 13.34
N LEU A 93 12.98 4.36 14.16
CA LEU A 93 13.06 5.38 15.22
C LEU A 93 13.35 4.73 16.57
#